data_AF-A0A6L4A0P2-F1
#
_entry.id   AF-A0A6L4A0P2-F1
#
_cell.length_a   1.000
_cell.length_b   1.000
_cell.length_c   1.000
_cell.angle_alpha   90.00
_cell.angle_beta   90.00
_cell.angle_gamma   90.00
#
_symmetry.space_group_name_H-M   'P 1'
#
loop_
_entity.id
_entity.type
_entity.pdbx_description
1 polymer ?
#
loop_
_entity_poly.entity_id
_entity_poly.type
_entity_poly.pdbx_seq_one_letter_code
_entity_poly.pdbx_strand_id
1 'polypeptide(L)'
;MSESAWHTMPPNEVLNQLETEAENGLTKSEVAKRLAQYGPNELVEAERPGFWQQLLNQFNNFVIYILLFAAVVSFALGDEIEAVAIMAIVILNATLGVVQEGRAEQALSALKKLAAPNAKVMREGHTESIPSRELVPGDVVLLEAGDYIPADLRLVTTVNLSIEEASLTGESVPVSKQAEQLASEDAVIGDRHNMAYMGTIATYGRGKGVVTGTGMKTEIGKIADALQSTEEEETPLQRRLDELGKMLSISALIICGLVFIVGAIQDLRKDMELVDSLQESFIIAISLAIAAVPEGLPAVVTINLAIGMREMIKRNALIR
;
A
#
# COMPACT_ATOMS: atom_id res chain seq x y z
N MET A 1 0.63 -20.27 -17.44
CA MET A 1 0.57 -21.71 -17.08
C MET A 1 -0.73 -21.89 -16.34
N SER A 2 -1.64 -22.75 -16.82
CA SER A 2 -2.92 -22.97 -16.14
C SER A 2 -2.67 -23.29 -14.68
N GLU A 3 -3.45 -22.68 -13.78
CA GLU A 3 -3.47 -23.08 -12.37
C GLU A 3 -3.69 -24.58 -12.33
N SER A 4 -2.65 -25.32 -11.93
CA SER A 4 -2.77 -26.76 -11.80
C SER A 4 -3.72 -26.99 -10.64
N ALA A 5 -4.84 -27.69 -10.90
CA ALA A 5 -5.86 -27.98 -9.91
C ALA A 5 -5.34 -29.03 -8.92
N TRP A 6 -4.39 -28.67 -8.05
CA TRP A 6 -3.69 -29.60 -7.16
C TRP A 6 -4.65 -30.42 -6.27
N HIS A 7 -5.82 -29.87 -5.96
CA HIS A 7 -6.88 -30.50 -5.18
C HIS A 7 -7.58 -31.67 -5.89
N THR A 8 -7.45 -31.81 -7.21
CA THR A 8 -8.01 -32.94 -7.97
C THR A 8 -7.02 -34.12 -8.06
N MET A 9 -5.75 -33.88 -7.71
CA MET A 9 -4.67 -34.85 -7.88
C MET A 9 -4.38 -35.62 -6.58
N PRO A 10 -4.06 -36.92 -6.67
CA PRO A 10 -3.58 -37.70 -5.53
C PRO A 10 -2.19 -37.22 -5.08
N PRO A 11 -1.82 -37.38 -3.78
CA PRO A 11 -0.57 -36.86 -3.25
C PRO A 11 0.69 -37.29 -4.03
N ASN A 12 0.75 -38.55 -4.46
CA ASN A 12 1.89 -39.09 -5.21
C ASN A 12 2.09 -38.41 -6.57
N GLU A 13 1.00 -38.03 -7.23
CA GLU A 13 1.07 -37.34 -8.53
C GLU A 13 1.58 -35.90 -8.35
N VAL A 14 1.12 -35.22 -7.30
CA VAL A 14 1.60 -33.87 -6.97
C VAL A 14 3.07 -33.88 -6.58
N LEU A 15 3.51 -34.85 -5.77
CA LEU A 15 4.93 -35.04 -5.42
C LEU A 15 5.80 -35.29 -6.65
N ASN A 16 5.35 -36.14 -7.58
CA ASN A 16 6.05 -36.40 -8.84
C ASN A 16 6.12 -35.14 -9.72
N GLN A 17 5.03 -34.39 -9.82
CA GLN A 17 4.96 -33.18 -10.65
C GLN A 17 5.82 -32.04 -10.09
N LEU A 18 5.97 -31.97 -8.76
CA LEU A 18 6.84 -31.02 -8.07
C LEU A 18 8.27 -31.56 -7.86
N GLU A 19 8.58 -32.74 -8.41
CA GLU A 19 9.88 -33.41 -8.33
C GLU A 19 10.42 -33.44 -6.88
N THR A 20 9.59 -33.88 -5.93
CA THR A 20 9.93 -33.87 -4.49
C THR A 20 9.45 -35.15 -3.81
N GLU A 21 10.16 -35.57 -2.76
CA GLU A 21 9.86 -36.77 -2.00
C GLU A 21 9.30 -36.42 -0.62
N ALA A 22 8.24 -37.10 -0.17
CA ALA A 22 7.59 -36.78 1.11
C ALA A 22 8.45 -37.01 2.37
N GLU A 23 9.41 -37.95 2.31
CA GLU A 23 10.26 -38.31 3.45
C GLU A 23 11.60 -37.57 3.44
N ASN A 24 12.20 -37.37 2.25
CA ASN A 24 13.48 -36.68 2.14
C ASN A 24 13.34 -35.17 1.89
N GLY A 25 12.22 -34.72 1.33
CA GLY A 25 12.04 -33.33 0.92
C GLY A 25 13.02 -32.89 -0.18
N LEU A 26 13.25 -31.58 -0.26
CA LEU A 26 14.15 -31.00 -1.27
C LEU A 26 15.62 -30.96 -0.79
N THR A 27 16.54 -30.95 -1.76
CA THR A 27 17.96 -30.68 -1.50
C THR A 27 18.22 -29.18 -1.43
N LYS A 28 19.28 -28.77 -0.73
CA LYS A 28 19.64 -27.33 -0.61
C LYS A 28 19.91 -26.68 -1.96
N SER A 29 20.49 -27.42 -2.91
CA SER A 29 20.76 -26.93 -4.26
C SER A 29 19.46 -26.65 -5.02
N GLU A 30 18.46 -27.53 -4.90
CA GLU A 30 17.18 -27.36 -5.57
C GLU A 30 16.37 -26.22 -4.95
N VAL A 31 16.41 -26.07 -3.62
CA VAL A 31 15.81 -24.93 -2.93
C VAL A 31 16.40 -23.61 -3.43
N ALA A 32 17.73 -23.49 -3.53
CA ALA A 32 18.37 -22.27 -4.02
C ALA A 32 17.95 -21.94 -5.46
N LYS A 33 17.85 -22.95 -6.33
CA LYS A 33 17.39 -22.80 -7.71
C LYS A 33 15.92 -22.36 -7.77
N ARG A 34 15.04 -22.99 -7.00
CA ARG A 34 13.62 -22.63 -6.93
C ARG A 34 13.41 -21.26 -6.32
N LEU A 35 14.17 -20.87 -5.31
CA LEU A 35 14.09 -19.54 -4.71
C LEU A 35 14.48 -18.47 -5.73
N ALA A 36 15.48 -18.72 -6.57
CA ALA A 36 15.84 -17.85 -7.68
C ALA A 36 14.77 -17.78 -8.78
N GLN A 37 14.02 -18.87 -9.01
CA GLN A 37 13.00 -18.95 -10.05
C GLN A 37 11.62 -18.40 -9.62
N TYR A 38 11.17 -18.74 -8.42
CA TYR A 38 9.84 -18.42 -7.90
C TYR A 38 9.84 -17.18 -6.99
N GLY A 39 11.01 -16.76 -6.49
CA GLY A 39 11.14 -15.68 -5.53
C GLY A 39 10.80 -16.11 -4.09
N PRO A 40 10.92 -15.19 -3.13
CA PRO A 40 10.57 -15.44 -1.74
C PRO A 40 9.05 -15.64 -1.56
N ASN A 41 8.67 -16.42 -0.55
CA ASN A 41 7.29 -16.57 -0.12
C ASN A 41 6.83 -15.35 0.70
N GLU A 42 6.64 -14.24 0.00
CA GLU A 42 6.13 -12.99 0.54
C GLU A 42 5.07 -12.41 -0.38
N LEU A 43 4.09 -11.74 0.22
CA LEU A 43 3.16 -10.91 -0.53
C LEU A 43 3.91 -9.67 -1.00
N VAL A 44 3.83 -9.38 -2.28
CA VAL A 44 4.44 -8.19 -2.86
C VAL A 44 3.62 -6.99 -2.37
N GLU A 45 4.22 -6.09 -1.58
CA GLU A 45 3.62 -4.79 -1.31
C GLU A 45 3.66 -3.96 -2.60
N ALA A 46 2.56 -3.25 -2.92
CA ALA A 46 2.54 -2.32 -4.03
C ALA A 46 3.72 -1.33 -3.95
N GLU A 47 4.33 -1.02 -5.10
CA GLU A 47 5.44 -0.08 -5.17
C GLU A 47 5.01 1.26 -4.58
N ARG A 48 5.64 1.64 -3.47
CA ARG A 48 5.41 2.96 -2.89
C ARG A 48 5.96 4.01 -3.84
N PRO A 49 5.27 5.15 -4.01
CA PRO A 49 5.81 6.23 -4.82
C PRO A 49 7.18 6.62 -4.25
N GLY A 50 8.19 6.64 -5.12
CA GLY A 50 9.55 7.03 -4.71
C GLY A 50 9.58 8.48 -4.21
N PHE A 51 10.63 8.86 -3.47
CA PHE A 51 10.78 10.23 -2.94
C PHE A 51 10.53 11.32 -4.00
N TRP A 52 11.04 11.12 -5.22
CA TRP A 52 10.84 12.06 -6.35
C TRP A 52 9.40 12.10 -6.85
N GLN A 53 8.71 10.97 -6.83
CA GLN A 53 7.33 10.87 -7.27
C GLN A 53 6.39 11.48 -6.21
N GLN A 54 6.66 11.24 -4.93
CA GLN A 54 6.00 11.94 -3.82
C GLN A 54 6.23 13.45 -3.92
N LEU A 55 7.46 13.89 -4.19
CA LEU A 55 7.78 15.30 -4.37
C LEU A 55 7.02 15.90 -5.56
N LEU A 56 7.00 15.24 -6.72
CA LEU A 56 6.24 15.69 -7.90
C LEU A 56 4.73 15.75 -7.63
N ASN A 57 4.18 14.79 -6.88
CA ASN A 57 2.79 14.81 -6.47
C ASN A 57 2.46 16.01 -5.57
N GLN A 58 3.41 16.48 -4.74
CA GLN A 58 3.22 17.73 -3.99
C GLN A 58 3.04 18.93 -4.92
N PHE A 59 3.63 18.95 -6.12
CA PHE A 59 3.42 20.02 -7.10
C PHE A 59 2.10 19.89 -7.89
N ASN A 60 1.43 18.73 -7.84
CA ASN A 60 0.20 18.48 -8.58
C ASN A 60 -1.04 18.99 -7.84
N ASN A 61 -1.01 20.25 -7.40
CA ASN A 61 -2.12 20.91 -6.73
C ASN A 61 -2.46 22.23 -7.44
N PHE A 62 -3.75 22.50 -7.63
CA PHE A 62 -4.27 23.72 -8.23
C PHE A 62 -3.71 25.00 -7.59
N VAL A 63 -3.58 25.02 -6.27
CA VAL A 63 -3.02 26.15 -5.52
C VAL A 63 -1.55 26.38 -5.87
N ILE A 64 -0.77 25.31 -5.97
CA ILE A 64 0.66 25.40 -6.31
C ILE A 64 0.84 25.85 -7.75
N TYR A 65 -0.03 25.44 -8.69
CA TYR A 65 -0.01 25.97 -10.04
C TYR A 65 -0.27 27.48 -10.08
N ILE A 66 -1.16 28.02 -9.24
CA ILE A 66 -1.37 29.47 -9.13
C ILE A 66 -0.12 30.15 -8.58
N LEU A 67 0.52 29.61 -7.54
CA LEU A 67 1.74 30.18 -6.97
C LEU A 67 2.92 30.14 -7.96
N LEU A 68 3.08 29.05 -8.70
CA LEU A 68 4.09 28.93 -9.76
C LEU A 68 3.83 29.92 -10.89
N PHE A 69 2.57 30.09 -11.29
CA PHE A 69 2.19 31.12 -12.27
C PHE A 69 2.50 32.52 -11.74
N ALA A 70 2.15 32.84 -10.49
CA ALA A 70 2.45 34.12 -9.87
C ALA A 70 3.97 34.40 -9.80
N ALA A 71 4.78 33.40 -9.45
CA ALA A 71 6.24 33.50 -9.44
C ALA A 71 6.81 33.82 -10.83
N VAL A 72 6.31 33.16 -11.88
CA VAL A 72 6.73 33.41 -13.26
C VAL A 72 6.37 34.83 -13.70
N VAL A 73 5.16 35.31 -13.39
CA VAL A 73 4.75 36.67 -13.79
C VAL A 73 5.50 37.74 -12.98
N SER A 74 5.69 37.54 -11.67
CA SER A 74 6.47 38.45 -10.81
C SER A 74 7.91 38.60 -11.32
N PHE A 75 8.56 37.49 -11.70
CA PHE A 75 9.89 37.51 -12.32
C PHE A 75 9.90 38.25 -13.67
N ALA A 76 8.88 38.03 -14.50
CA ALA A 76 8.77 38.71 -15.80
C ALA A 76 8.57 40.23 -15.68
N LEU A 77 7.98 40.69 -14.57
CA LEU A 77 7.81 42.11 -14.24
C LEU A 77 9.06 42.73 -13.58
N GLY A 78 10.10 41.94 -13.32
CA GLY A 78 11.34 42.42 -12.72
C GLY A 78 11.35 42.48 -11.19
N ASP A 79 10.31 41.95 -10.52
CA ASP A 79 10.33 41.79 -9.06
C ASP A 79 10.97 40.44 -8.69
N GLU A 80 12.30 40.42 -8.76
CA GLU A 80 13.08 39.22 -8.45
C GLU A 80 12.94 38.79 -6.97
N ILE A 81 12.70 39.74 -6.06
CA ILE A 81 12.60 39.46 -4.62
C ILE A 81 11.30 38.71 -4.32
N GLU A 82 10.17 39.19 -4.85
CA GLU A 82 8.88 38.54 -4.64
C GLU A 82 8.83 37.16 -5.34
N ALA A 83 9.34 37.05 -6.57
CA ALA A 83 9.42 35.76 -7.27
C ALA A 83 10.27 34.72 -6.51
N VAL A 84 11.43 35.13 -5.95
CA VAL A 84 12.29 34.26 -5.14
C VAL A 84 11.60 33.88 -3.83
N ALA A 85 10.88 34.81 -3.19
CA ALA A 85 10.13 34.53 -1.97
C ALA A 85 9.02 33.48 -2.21
N ILE A 86 8.25 33.61 -3.30
CA ILE A 86 7.21 32.65 -3.67
C ILE A 86 7.83 31.26 -3.93
N MET A 87 8.90 31.22 -4.72
CA MET A 87 9.61 29.96 -5.00
C MET A 87 10.14 29.29 -3.72
N ALA A 88 10.67 30.08 -2.78
CA ALA A 88 11.14 29.56 -1.50
C ALA A 88 10.00 28.95 -0.67
N ILE A 89 8.82 29.58 -0.64
CA ILE A 89 7.63 29.06 0.05
C ILE A 89 7.17 27.74 -0.58
N VAL A 90 7.09 27.67 -1.92
CA VAL A 90 6.68 26.45 -2.63
C VAL A 90 7.64 25.29 -2.34
N ILE A 91 8.96 25.53 -2.40
CA ILE A 91 9.98 24.52 -2.11
C ILE A 91 9.91 24.06 -0.65
N LEU A 92 9.75 25.01 0.28
CA LEU A 92 9.63 24.71 1.70
C LEU A 92 8.39 23.84 1.97
N ASN A 93 7.23 24.20 1.41
CA ASN A 93 5.99 23.46 1.56
C ASN A 93 6.08 22.04 0.96
N ALA A 94 6.64 21.89 -0.24
CA ALA A 94 6.85 20.58 -0.85
C ALA A 94 7.78 19.69 -0.01
N THR A 95 8.87 20.26 0.51
CA THR A 95 9.83 19.52 1.36
C THR A 95 9.21 19.12 2.70
N LEU A 96 8.49 20.06 3.34
CA LEU A 96 7.77 19.79 4.59
C LEU A 96 6.69 18.74 4.40
N GLY A 97 5.96 18.74 3.29
CA GLY A 97 4.97 17.73 2.94
C GLY A 97 5.57 16.33 2.91
N VAL A 98 6.62 16.12 2.11
CA VAL A 98 7.28 14.80 1.97
C VAL A 98 7.87 14.32 3.30
N VAL A 99 8.49 15.20 4.09
CA VAL A 99 9.09 14.83 5.39
C VAL A 99 8.02 14.48 6.43
N GLN A 100 6.89 15.20 6.45
CA GLN A 100 5.79 14.94 7.40
C GLN A 100 5.08 13.62 7.09
N GLU A 101 4.85 13.34 5.81
CA GLU A 101 4.20 12.11 5.34
C GLU A 101 5.06 10.87 5.61
N GLY A 102 6.35 10.93 5.26
CA GLY A 102 7.28 9.81 5.47
C GLY A 102 7.49 9.40 6.93
N ARG A 103 7.35 10.34 7.89
CA ARG A 103 7.45 10.03 9.33
C ARG A 103 6.25 9.26 9.86
N ALA A 104 5.05 9.53 9.36
CA ALA A 104 3.83 8.83 9.76
C ALA A 104 3.86 7.36 9.27
N GLU A 105 4.30 7.15 8.03
CA GLU A 105 4.40 5.81 7.45
C GLU A 105 5.47 4.92 8.09
N GLN A 106 6.62 5.49 8.48
CA GLN A 106 7.70 4.72 9.10
C GLN A 106 7.26 4.07 10.41
N ALA A 107 6.50 4.80 11.24
CA ALA A 107 5.95 4.27 12.49
C ALA A 107 5.00 3.07 12.23
N LEU A 108 4.22 3.12 11.16
CA LEU A 108 3.31 2.04 10.77
C LEU A 108 4.06 0.82 10.22
N SER A 109 5.10 1.03 9.42
CA SER A 109 5.89 -0.05 8.82
C SER A 109 6.72 -0.84 9.83
N ALA A 110 7.20 -0.18 10.90
CA ALA A 110 7.98 -0.82 11.95
C ALA A 110 7.14 -1.82 12.77
N LEU A 111 5.84 -1.56 12.92
CA LEU A 111 4.91 -2.48 13.59
C LEU A 111 4.64 -3.75 12.76
N LYS A 112 4.62 -3.66 11.41
CA LYS A 112 4.39 -4.81 10.52
C LYS A 112 5.55 -5.82 10.52
N LYS A 113 6.80 -5.37 10.70
CA LYS A 113 8.00 -6.21 10.58
C LYS A 113 8.23 -7.18 11.76
N LEU A 114 7.49 -7.05 12.85
CA LEU A 114 7.68 -7.84 14.07
C LEU A 114 6.98 -9.22 14.06
N ALA A 115 6.26 -9.57 12.98
CA ALA A 115 5.35 -10.72 12.94
C ALA A 115 5.68 -11.79 11.88
N ALA A 116 6.91 -11.88 11.39
CA ALA A 116 7.25 -12.89 10.37
C ALA A 116 7.29 -14.31 10.98
N PRO A 117 6.39 -15.23 10.57
CA PRO A 117 6.36 -16.58 11.13
C PRO A 117 7.49 -17.46 10.58
N ASN A 118 7.87 -18.46 11.37
CA ASN A 118 8.74 -19.55 10.92
C ASN A 118 7.90 -20.76 10.51
N ALA A 119 8.46 -21.63 9.66
CA ALA A 119 7.86 -22.87 9.20
C ALA A 119 8.78 -24.07 9.49
N LYS A 120 8.20 -25.22 9.84
CA LYS A 120 8.92 -26.50 9.96
C LYS A 120 8.85 -27.23 8.63
N VAL A 121 10.00 -27.56 8.05
CA VAL A 121 10.10 -28.26 6.76
C VAL A 121 10.96 -29.51 6.86
N MET A 122 10.73 -30.45 5.95
CA MET A 122 11.59 -31.59 5.68
C MET A 122 12.51 -31.26 4.50
N ARG A 123 13.83 -31.26 4.72
CA ARG A 123 14.83 -31.10 3.67
C ARG A 123 16.00 -32.04 3.92
N GLU A 124 16.48 -32.70 2.86
CA GLU A 124 17.55 -33.70 2.92
C GLU A 124 17.32 -34.79 4.02
N GLY A 125 16.05 -35.15 4.29
CA GLY A 125 15.66 -36.13 5.31
C GLY A 125 15.69 -35.61 6.75
N HIS A 126 15.87 -34.32 6.95
CA HIS A 126 15.92 -33.68 8.26
C HIS A 126 14.82 -32.63 8.42
N THR A 127 14.22 -32.60 9.61
CA THR A 127 13.31 -31.53 10.01
C THR A 127 14.10 -30.28 10.39
N GLU A 128 13.88 -29.17 9.70
CA GLU A 128 14.46 -27.87 10.01
C GLU A 128 13.39 -26.79 10.17
N SER A 129 13.65 -25.81 11.02
CA SER A 129 12.79 -24.63 11.20
C SER A 129 13.40 -23.46 10.45
N ILE A 130 12.73 -22.98 9.41
CA ILE A 130 13.19 -21.92 8.53
C ILE A 130 12.23 -20.72 8.56
N PRO A 131 12.69 -19.51 8.20
CA PRO A 131 11.77 -18.39 7.95
C PRO A 131 10.78 -18.75 6.84
N SER A 132 9.49 -18.46 7.03
CA SER A 132 8.46 -18.80 6.03
C SER A 132 8.71 -18.15 4.66
N ARG A 133 9.44 -17.03 4.62
CA ARG A 133 9.91 -16.33 3.41
C ARG A 133 10.77 -17.22 2.49
N GLU A 134 11.49 -18.19 3.05
CA GLU A 134 12.41 -19.07 2.33
C GLU A 134 11.75 -20.35 1.79
N LEU A 135 10.43 -20.48 1.97
CA LEU A 135 9.66 -21.58 1.39
C LEU A 135 9.58 -21.46 -0.13
N VAL A 136 9.69 -22.60 -0.80
CA VAL A 136 9.56 -22.71 -2.25
C VAL A 136 8.56 -23.81 -2.63
N PRO A 137 7.94 -23.74 -3.83
CA PRO A 137 7.12 -24.84 -4.32
C PRO A 137 7.85 -26.18 -4.30
N GLY A 138 7.19 -27.21 -3.76
CA GLY A 138 7.73 -28.54 -3.54
C GLY A 138 8.42 -28.78 -2.20
N ASP A 139 8.60 -27.76 -1.34
CA ASP A 139 8.98 -27.99 0.05
C ASP A 139 7.91 -28.83 0.76
N VAL A 140 8.33 -29.75 1.63
CA VAL A 140 7.42 -30.54 2.46
C VAL A 140 7.35 -29.90 3.84
N VAL A 141 6.19 -29.34 4.17
CA VAL A 141 5.91 -28.66 5.43
C VAL A 141 5.26 -29.64 6.42
N LEU A 142 5.74 -29.59 7.66
CA LEU A 142 5.18 -30.32 8.79
C LEU A 142 4.23 -29.39 9.54
N LEU A 143 3.00 -29.84 9.76
CA LEU A 143 1.95 -29.09 10.44
C LEU A 143 1.60 -29.74 11.76
N GLU A 144 1.54 -28.94 12.82
CA GLU A 144 1.05 -29.32 14.14
C GLU A 144 0.01 -28.31 14.64
N ALA A 145 -0.81 -28.73 15.62
CA ALA A 145 -1.77 -27.83 16.25
C ALA A 145 -1.08 -26.59 16.84
N GLY A 146 -1.59 -25.41 16.49
CA GLY A 146 -1.04 -24.10 16.84
C GLY A 146 -0.18 -23.46 15.75
N ASP A 147 0.22 -24.21 14.72
CA ASP A 147 1.02 -23.67 13.62
C ASP A 147 0.14 -22.86 12.65
N TYR A 148 0.67 -21.71 12.21
CA TYR A 148 0.15 -21.01 11.04
C TYR A 148 0.55 -21.76 9.77
N ILE A 149 -0.36 -21.88 8.83
CA ILE A 149 -0.07 -22.45 7.51
C ILE A 149 0.76 -21.41 6.72
N PRO A 150 2.02 -21.72 6.35
CA PRO A 150 2.96 -20.70 5.90
C PRO A 150 2.90 -20.41 4.39
N ALA A 151 2.27 -21.29 3.61
CA ALA A 151 2.11 -21.22 2.16
C ALA A 151 0.89 -22.07 1.76
N ASP A 152 0.46 -22.07 0.50
CA ASP A 152 -0.59 -22.99 0.06
C ASP A 152 -0.01 -24.40 -0.12
N LEU A 153 -0.67 -25.39 0.48
CA LEU A 153 -0.19 -26.77 0.58
C LEU A 153 -1.21 -27.75 0.02
N ARG A 154 -0.72 -28.76 -0.70
CA ARG A 154 -1.45 -30.01 -0.91
C ARG A 154 -1.08 -30.99 0.19
N LEU A 155 -2.06 -31.44 0.96
CA LEU A 155 -1.82 -32.36 2.08
C LEU A 155 -1.42 -33.75 1.57
N VAL A 156 -0.33 -34.29 2.11
CA VAL A 156 0.22 -35.61 1.78
C VAL A 156 -0.19 -36.64 2.81
N THR A 157 -0.16 -36.27 4.09
CA THR A 157 -0.64 -37.11 5.19
C THR A 157 -1.38 -36.26 6.21
N THR A 158 -2.44 -36.80 6.79
CA THR A 158 -3.24 -36.14 7.81
C THR A 158 -3.58 -37.11 8.94
N VAL A 159 -3.41 -36.66 10.19
CA VAL A 159 -3.82 -37.41 11.38
C VAL A 159 -4.72 -36.50 12.21
N ASN A 160 -6.03 -36.66 12.03
CA ASN A 160 -7.07 -35.83 12.66
C ASN A 160 -6.79 -34.31 12.52
N LEU A 161 -6.27 -33.89 11.36
CA LEU A 161 -5.90 -32.49 11.13
C LEU A 161 -7.17 -31.65 10.95
N SER A 162 -7.30 -30.58 11.74
CA SER A 162 -8.35 -29.58 11.57
C SER A 162 -7.72 -28.20 11.41
N ILE A 163 -8.22 -27.42 10.46
CA ILE A 163 -7.72 -26.07 10.14
C ILE A 163 -8.87 -25.07 10.24
N GLU A 164 -8.62 -23.95 10.91
CA GLU A 164 -9.53 -22.80 10.93
C GLU A 164 -9.25 -21.90 9.72
N GLU A 165 -10.23 -21.83 8.81
CA GLU A 165 -10.10 -21.14 7.51
C GLU A 165 -10.90 -19.84 7.45
N ALA A 166 -11.29 -19.31 8.61
CA ALA A 166 -12.13 -18.12 8.74
C ALA A 166 -11.56 -16.89 8.01
N SER A 167 -10.24 -16.79 7.88
CA SER A 167 -9.57 -15.71 7.15
C SER A 167 -9.83 -15.72 5.64
N LEU A 168 -10.24 -16.85 5.06
CA LEU A 168 -10.50 -17.03 3.62
C LEU A 168 -11.97 -17.32 3.33
N THR A 169 -12.65 -18.07 4.18
CA THR A 169 -14.05 -18.49 3.96
C THR A 169 -15.06 -17.68 4.76
N GLY A 170 -14.62 -16.99 5.82
CA GLY A 170 -15.51 -16.33 6.77
C GLY A 170 -16.20 -17.28 7.76
N GLU A 171 -15.97 -18.59 7.67
CA GLU A 171 -16.56 -19.59 8.56
C GLU A 171 -15.60 -19.93 9.72
N SER A 172 -16.05 -19.70 10.96
CA SER A 172 -15.22 -19.92 12.17
C SER A 172 -15.16 -21.37 12.64
N VAL A 173 -15.90 -22.29 12.01
CA VAL A 173 -15.88 -23.71 12.39
C VAL A 173 -14.66 -24.37 11.75
N PRO A 174 -13.75 -24.99 12.53
CA PRO A 174 -12.61 -25.68 11.95
C PRO A 174 -13.01 -26.80 11.00
N VAL A 175 -12.36 -26.85 9.85
CA VAL A 175 -12.61 -27.83 8.80
C VAL A 175 -11.67 -29.02 8.98
N SER A 176 -12.24 -30.22 9.05
CA SER A 176 -11.46 -31.47 9.07
C SER A 176 -10.83 -31.72 7.71
N LYS A 177 -9.53 -32.02 7.71
CA LYS A 177 -8.73 -32.20 6.50
C LYS A 177 -8.41 -33.67 6.25
N GLN A 178 -8.43 -34.06 4.98
CA GLN A 178 -8.21 -35.44 4.53
C GLN A 178 -7.30 -35.41 3.29
N ALA A 179 -6.06 -35.91 3.42
CA ALA A 179 -5.08 -35.86 2.34
C ALA A 179 -5.50 -36.66 1.08
N GLU A 180 -6.21 -37.76 1.28
CA GLU A 180 -6.58 -38.74 0.26
C GLU A 180 -7.89 -38.40 -0.45
N GLN A 181 -8.71 -37.53 0.15
CA GLN A 181 -9.93 -37.05 -0.49
C GLN A 181 -9.55 -36.20 -1.70
N LEU A 182 -10.22 -36.42 -2.83
CA LEU A 182 -10.08 -35.59 -4.02
C LEU A 182 -11.31 -34.70 -4.14
N ALA A 183 -11.09 -33.42 -4.43
CA ALA A 183 -12.16 -32.48 -4.71
C ALA A 183 -12.44 -32.42 -6.21
N SER A 184 -13.65 -31.99 -6.59
CA SER A 184 -13.98 -31.70 -7.98
C SER A 184 -13.18 -30.48 -8.47
N GLU A 185 -12.93 -30.40 -9.77
CA GLU A 185 -12.23 -29.27 -10.39
C GLU A 185 -12.90 -27.91 -10.10
N ASP A 186 -14.24 -27.90 -10.05
CA ASP A 186 -15.04 -26.71 -9.75
C ASP A 186 -15.25 -26.47 -8.24
N ALA A 187 -14.56 -27.21 -7.37
CA ALA A 187 -14.73 -27.07 -5.93
C ALA A 187 -14.29 -25.67 -5.47
N VAL A 188 -15.13 -25.02 -4.66
CA VAL A 188 -14.77 -23.78 -3.98
C VAL A 188 -13.71 -24.04 -2.91
N ILE A 189 -12.99 -22.98 -2.50
CA ILE A 189 -11.86 -23.07 -1.57
C ILE A 189 -12.19 -23.88 -0.30
N GLY A 190 -13.39 -23.68 0.27
CA GLY A 190 -13.85 -24.38 1.48
C GLY A 190 -14.13 -25.87 1.31
N ASP A 191 -14.46 -26.33 0.10
CA ASP A 191 -14.75 -27.75 -0.19
C ASP A 191 -13.48 -28.56 -0.49
N ARG A 192 -12.33 -27.90 -0.65
CA ARG A 192 -11.04 -28.53 -0.92
C ARG A 192 -10.39 -29.02 0.39
N HIS A 193 -10.96 -30.07 0.98
CA HIS A 193 -10.51 -30.65 2.27
C HIS A 193 -9.10 -31.26 2.25
N ASN A 194 -8.48 -31.36 1.09
CA ASN A 194 -7.16 -31.93 0.88
C ASN A 194 -6.07 -30.86 0.67
N MET A 195 -6.46 -29.58 0.79
CA MET A 195 -5.60 -28.40 0.74
C MET A 195 -5.53 -27.72 2.12
N ALA A 196 -4.44 -27.01 2.35
CA ALA A 196 -4.28 -26.05 3.45
C ALA A 196 -3.75 -24.73 2.89
N TYR A 197 -4.22 -23.60 3.40
CA TYR A 197 -3.99 -22.29 2.77
C TYR A 197 -3.20 -21.33 3.63
N MET A 198 -2.35 -20.52 3.01
CA MET A 198 -1.51 -19.53 3.68
C MET A 198 -2.32 -18.61 4.60
N GLY A 199 -1.86 -18.42 5.84
CA GLY A 199 -2.48 -17.52 6.82
C GLY A 199 -3.66 -18.12 7.60
N THR A 200 -4.02 -19.37 7.35
CA THR A 200 -4.94 -20.14 8.19
C THR A 200 -4.19 -20.80 9.36
N ILE A 201 -4.91 -21.33 10.35
CA ILE A 201 -4.30 -21.89 11.58
C ILE A 201 -4.71 -23.36 11.74
N ALA A 202 -3.74 -24.24 11.97
CA ALA A 202 -4.02 -25.61 12.37
C ALA A 202 -4.50 -25.63 13.83
N THR A 203 -5.74 -26.03 14.07
CA THR A 203 -6.34 -26.03 15.42
C THR A 203 -6.17 -27.36 16.14
N TYR A 204 -6.05 -28.46 15.40
CA TYR A 204 -5.92 -29.79 15.98
C TYR A 204 -5.19 -30.75 15.04
N GLY A 205 -4.61 -31.80 15.60
CA GLY A 205 -3.97 -32.89 14.86
C GLY A 205 -2.59 -32.52 14.30
N ARG A 206 -2.16 -33.30 13.32
CA ARG A 206 -0.89 -33.11 12.61
C ARG A 206 -1.00 -33.55 11.15
N GLY A 207 -0.15 -33.01 10.30
CA GLY A 207 -0.08 -33.42 8.89
C GLY A 207 1.25 -33.08 8.23
N LYS A 208 1.46 -33.65 7.04
CA LYS A 208 2.49 -33.23 6.10
C LYS A 208 1.81 -32.67 4.87
N GLY A 209 2.30 -31.56 4.34
CA GLY A 209 1.82 -30.99 3.09
C GLY A 209 2.96 -30.54 2.19
N VAL A 210 2.81 -30.69 0.88
CA VAL A 210 3.77 -30.17 -0.10
C VAL A 210 3.33 -28.79 -0.56
N VAL A 211 4.25 -27.83 -0.60
CA VAL A 211 3.99 -26.45 -1.03
C VAL A 211 3.63 -26.45 -2.52
N THR A 212 2.44 -25.95 -2.85
CA THR A 212 1.95 -25.81 -4.22
C THR A 212 2.00 -24.37 -4.72
N GLY A 213 1.88 -23.40 -3.80
CA GLY A 213 1.91 -21.97 -4.11
C GLY A 213 2.58 -21.16 -3.01
N THR A 214 3.35 -20.14 -3.40
CA THR A 214 4.04 -19.21 -2.50
C THR A 214 3.77 -17.76 -2.92
N GLY A 215 3.85 -16.83 -1.97
CA GLY A 215 3.69 -15.39 -2.19
C GLY A 215 2.38 -15.05 -2.92
N MET A 216 2.48 -14.27 -4.00
CA MET A 216 1.32 -13.82 -4.80
C MET A 216 0.56 -14.96 -5.52
N LYS A 217 1.12 -16.17 -5.59
CA LYS A 217 0.45 -17.33 -6.22
C LYS A 217 -0.43 -18.13 -5.26
N THR A 218 -0.46 -17.77 -3.98
CA THR A 218 -1.38 -18.33 -2.99
C THR A 218 -2.78 -17.75 -3.12
N GLU A 219 -3.80 -18.39 -2.56
CA GLU A 219 -5.17 -17.84 -2.54
C GLU A 219 -5.22 -16.47 -1.84
N ILE A 220 -4.50 -16.30 -0.72
CA ILE A 220 -4.38 -14.99 -0.05
C ILE A 220 -3.60 -13.98 -0.91
N GLY A 221 -2.64 -14.44 -1.71
CA GLY A 221 -1.90 -13.65 -2.68
C GLY A 221 -2.79 -13.13 -3.82
N LYS A 222 -3.67 -13.97 -4.35
CA LYS A 222 -4.67 -13.57 -5.36
C LYS A 222 -5.63 -12.52 -4.82
N ILE A 223 -6.07 -12.68 -3.56
CA ILE A 223 -6.89 -11.67 -2.87
C ILE A 223 -6.10 -10.37 -2.72
N ALA A 224 -4.83 -10.44 -2.32
CA ALA A 224 -3.98 -9.26 -2.18
C ALA A 224 -3.78 -8.52 -3.52
N ASP A 225 -3.55 -9.25 -4.62
CA ASP A 225 -3.43 -8.70 -5.98
C ASP A 225 -4.72 -8.01 -6.43
N ALA A 226 -5.87 -8.67 -6.23
CA ALA A 226 -7.18 -8.10 -6.54
C ALA A 226 -7.45 -6.80 -5.73
N LEU A 227 -7.07 -6.77 -4.45
CA LEU A 227 -7.20 -5.57 -3.62
C LEU A 227 -6.26 -4.44 -4.05
N GLN A 228 -5.01 -4.76 -4.43
CA GLN A 228 -4.05 -3.77 -4.92
C GLN A 228 -4.46 -3.17 -6.27
N SER A 229 -5.21 -3.92 -7.09
CA SER A 229 -5.73 -3.42 -8.36
C SER A 229 -6.88 -2.41 -8.21
N THR A 230 -7.38 -2.18 -7.00
CA THR A 230 -8.45 -1.22 -6.74
C THR A 230 -7.86 0.18 -6.52
N GLU A 231 -8.26 1.15 -7.35
CA GLU A 231 -7.82 2.54 -7.21
C GLU A 231 -8.26 3.12 -5.86
N GLU A 232 -7.35 3.81 -5.16
CA GLU A 232 -7.67 4.52 -3.93
C GLU A 232 -8.57 5.72 -4.25
N GLU A 233 -9.80 5.71 -3.73
CA GLU A 233 -10.68 6.88 -3.82
C GLU A 233 -10.29 7.95 -2.80
N GLU A 234 -10.29 9.21 -3.23
CA GLU A 234 -10.13 10.36 -2.33
C GLU A 234 -11.17 10.35 -1.20
N THR A 235 -10.73 10.59 0.03
CA THR A 235 -11.61 10.67 1.19
C THR A 235 -12.59 11.85 1.07
N PRO A 236 -13.79 11.77 1.67
CA PRO A 236 -14.72 12.90 1.71
C PRO A 236 -14.09 14.17 2.30
N LEU A 237 -13.18 14.03 3.27
CA LEU A 237 -12.45 15.17 3.84
C LEU A 237 -11.50 15.78 2.83
N GLN A 238 -10.67 14.99 2.14
CA GLN A 238 -9.77 15.48 1.08
C GLN A 238 -10.55 16.24 0.01
N ARG A 239 -11.64 15.66 -0.50
CA ARG A 239 -12.52 16.33 -1.48
C ARG A 239 -13.02 17.69 -0.97
N ARG A 240 -13.43 17.78 0.30
CA ARG A 240 -13.85 19.05 0.92
C ARG A 240 -12.71 20.04 1.06
N LEU A 241 -11.50 19.59 1.40
CA LEU A 241 -10.34 20.47 1.50
C LEU A 241 -9.95 21.03 0.13
N ASP A 242 -10.01 20.21 -0.92
CA ASP A 242 -9.76 20.66 -2.29
C ASP A 242 -10.86 21.59 -2.80
N GLU A 243 -12.13 21.33 -2.48
CA GLU A 243 -13.24 22.26 -2.74
C GLU A 243 -13.02 23.60 -2.04
N LEU A 244 -12.63 23.59 -0.75
CA LEU A 244 -12.33 24.81 0.00
C LEU A 244 -11.11 25.54 -0.59
N GLY A 245 -10.04 24.82 -0.93
CA GLY A 245 -8.85 25.37 -1.57
C GLY A 245 -9.18 26.03 -2.92
N LYS A 246 -9.97 25.35 -3.77
CA LYS A 246 -10.46 25.90 -5.04
C LYS A 246 -11.33 27.14 -4.82
N MET A 247 -12.26 27.10 -3.87
CA MET A 247 -13.16 28.21 -3.56
C MET A 247 -12.38 29.45 -3.08
N LEU A 248 -11.43 29.28 -2.14
CA LEU A 248 -10.58 30.36 -1.66
C LEU A 248 -9.70 30.92 -2.78
N SER A 249 -9.12 30.06 -3.61
CA SER A 249 -8.28 30.46 -4.74
C SER A 249 -9.06 31.26 -5.78
N ILE A 250 -10.25 30.80 -6.17
CA ILE A 250 -11.13 31.51 -7.11
C ILE A 250 -11.57 32.85 -6.50
N SER A 251 -11.91 32.88 -5.21
CA SER A 251 -12.30 34.11 -4.52
C SER A 251 -11.16 35.12 -4.49
N ALA A 252 -9.94 34.67 -4.20
CA ALA A 252 -8.73 35.49 -4.24
C ALA A 252 -8.50 36.05 -5.65
N LEU A 253 -8.60 35.24 -6.70
CA LEU A 253 -8.47 35.68 -8.10
C LEU A 253 -9.52 36.73 -8.47
N ILE A 254 -10.77 36.58 -8.03
CA ILE A 254 -11.82 37.58 -8.25
C ILE A 254 -11.45 38.92 -7.58
N ILE A 255 -10.99 38.88 -6.32
CA ILE A 255 -10.58 40.09 -5.59
C ILE A 255 -9.37 40.74 -6.28
N CYS A 256 -8.39 39.95 -6.71
CA CYS A 256 -7.24 40.41 -7.49
C CYS A 256 -7.68 41.13 -8.77
N GLY A 257 -8.61 40.53 -9.52
CA GLY A 257 -9.18 41.14 -10.71
C GLY A 257 -9.91 42.46 -10.40
N LEU A 258 -10.66 42.52 -9.29
CA LEU A 258 -11.32 43.75 -8.86
C LEU A 258 -10.32 44.85 -8.48
N VAL A 259 -9.27 44.51 -7.72
CA VAL A 259 -8.20 45.45 -7.36
C VAL A 259 -7.52 45.99 -8.62
N PHE A 260 -7.22 45.12 -9.59
CA PHE A 260 -6.61 45.50 -10.85
C PHE A 260 -7.52 46.43 -11.68
N ILE A 261 -8.82 46.14 -11.78
CA ILE A 261 -9.80 46.98 -12.48
C ILE A 261 -9.91 48.35 -11.80
N VAL A 262 -9.98 48.39 -10.46
CA VAL A 262 -10.05 49.64 -9.69
C VAL A 262 -8.77 50.45 -9.85
N GLY A 263 -7.59 49.80 -9.82
CA GLY A 263 -6.30 50.41 -10.09
C GLY A 263 -6.26 51.04 -11.48
N ALA A 264 -6.62 50.28 -12.52
CA ALA A 264 -6.68 50.76 -13.90
C ALA A 264 -7.63 51.95 -14.09
N ILE A 265 -8.81 51.95 -13.45
CA ILE A 265 -9.76 53.08 -13.53
C ILE A 265 -9.22 54.32 -12.82
N GLN A 266 -8.52 54.16 -11.69
CA GLN A 266 -7.88 55.28 -10.99
C GLN A 266 -6.72 55.87 -11.80
N ASP A 267 -5.98 55.02 -12.50
CA ASP A 267 -4.83 55.41 -13.31
C ASP A 267 -5.25 56.19 -14.56
N LEU A 268 -6.33 55.73 -15.22
CA LEU A 268 -6.95 56.42 -16.36
C LEU A 268 -7.44 57.84 -16.02
N ARG A 269 -7.62 58.16 -14.73
CA ARG A 269 -8.01 59.51 -14.24
C ARG A 269 -6.83 60.40 -13.87
N LYS A 270 -5.61 59.87 -13.77
CA LYS A 270 -4.44 60.57 -13.21
C LYS A 270 -3.34 60.94 -14.20
N ASP A 271 -3.48 60.62 -15.51
CA ASP A 271 -2.43 60.87 -16.53
C ASP A 271 -1.05 60.37 -16.08
N MET A 272 -1.00 59.23 -15.39
CA MET A 272 0.23 58.61 -14.92
C MET A 272 0.73 57.59 -15.95
N GLU A 273 2.03 57.28 -15.95
CA GLU A 273 2.60 56.26 -16.82
C GLU A 273 1.99 54.88 -16.47
N LEU A 274 1.14 54.39 -17.37
CA LEU A 274 0.34 53.15 -17.23
C LEU A 274 1.15 51.90 -16.85
N VAL A 275 2.46 51.90 -17.07
CA VAL A 275 3.30 50.69 -16.88
C VAL A 275 3.64 50.47 -15.40
N ASP A 276 4.06 51.52 -14.68
CA ASP A 276 4.51 51.40 -13.29
C ASP A 276 3.33 51.13 -12.32
N SER A 277 2.18 51.76 -12.58
CA SER A 277 0.96 51.62 -11.77
C SER A 277 0.32 50.22 -11.92
N LEU A 278 0.39 49.64 -13.12
CA LEU A 278 -0.06 48.26 -13.36
C LEU A 278 0.86 47.24 -12.69
N GLN A 279 2.17 47.51 -12.64
CA GLN A 279 3.13 46.66 -11.93
C GLN A 279 2.86 46.66 -10.41
N GLU A 280 2.68 47.82 -9.78
CA GLU A 280 2.34 47.92 -8.35
C GLU A 280 0.99 47.25 -8.04
N SER A 281 -0.03 47.50 -8.86
CA SER A 281 -1.37 46.89 -8.69
C SER A 281 -1.33 45.37 -8.81
N PHE A 282 -0.44 44.85 -9.66
CA PHE A 282 -0.26 43.41 -9.87
C PHE A 282 0.51 42.74 -8.72
N ILE A 283 1.56 43.38 -8.20
CA ILE A 283 2.30 42.93 -7.01
C ILE A 283 1.35 42.84 -5.80
N ILE A 284 0.53 43.87 -5.58
CA ILE A 284 -0.48 43.87 -4.52
C ILE A 284 -1.48 42.72 -4.68
N ALA A 285 -1.91 42.44 -5.91
CA ALA A 285 -2.81 41.34 -6.22
C ALA A 285 -2.17 39.97 -5.92
N ILE A 286 -0.92 39.75 -6.34
CA ILE A 286 -0.17 38.52 -6.03
C ILE A 286 0.00 38.34 -4.52
N SER A 287 0.47 39.37 -3.84
CA SER A 287 0.63 39.38 -2.38
C SER A 287 -0.68 39.04 -1.65
N LEU A 288 -1.81 39.55 -2.13
CA LEU A 288 -3.14 39.23 -1.58
C LEU A 288 -3.55 37.78 -1.87
N ALA A 289 -3.26 37.28 -3.07
CA ALA A 289 -3.57 35.91 -3.45
C ALA A 289 -2.80 34.90 -2.59
N ILE A 290 -1.51 35.14 -2.34
CA ILE A 290 -0.67 34.32 -1.45
C ILE A 290 -1.23 34.32 -0.04
N ALA A 291 -1.59 35.50 0.50
CA ALA A 291 -2.15 35.63 1.84
C ALA A 291 -3.47 34.87 2.05
N ALA A 292 -4.21 34.59 0.97
CA ALA A 292 -5.47 33.85 1.01
C ALA A 292 -5.30 32.33 0.97
N VAL A 293 -4.09 31.82 0.68
CA VAL A 293 -3.82 30.38 0.60
C VAL A 293 -3.74 29.79 2.02
N PRO A 294 -4.59 28.81 2.38
CA PRO A 294 -4.58 28.20 3.70
C PRO A 294 -3.49 27.12 3.80
N GLU A 295 -2.23 27.51 3.73
CA GLU A 295 -1.06 26.60 3.68
C GLU A 295 -0.93 25.70 4.92
N GLY A 296 -1.43 26.15 6.08
CA GLY A 296 -1.40 25.38 7.32
C GLY A 296 -2.49 24.30 7.42
N LEU A 297 -3.47 24.30 6.52
CA LEU A 297 -4.66 23.47 6.66
C LEU A 297 -4.37 21.96 6.54
N PRO A 298 -3.55 21.48 5.57
CA PRO A 298 -3.15 20.08 5.52
C PRO A 298 -2.44 19.63 6.80
N ALA A 299 -1.53 20.44 7.34
CA ALA A 299 -0.80 20.13 8.56
C ALA A 299 -1.72 20.02 9.79
N VAL A 300 -2.66 20.96 9.95
CA VAL A 300 -3.65 20.95 11.04
C VAL A 300 -4.54 19.72 10.95
N VAL A 301 -4.98 19.35 9.74
CA VAL A 301 -5.82 18.17 9.52
C VAL A 301 -5.05 16.89 9.84
N THR A 302 -3.81 16.75 9.37
CA THR A 302 -2.96 15.58 9.66
C THR A 302 -2.69 15.44 11.15
N ILE A 303 -2.41 16.54 11.86
CA ILE A 303 -2.20 16.51 13.32
C ILE A 303 -3.49 16.10 14.03
N ASN A 304 -4.64 16.65 13.65
CA ASN A 304 -5.93 16.27 14.25
C ASN A 304 -6.27 14.79 13.99
N LEU A 305 -6.02 14.28 12.78
CA LEU A 305 -6.19 12.87 12.45
C LEU A 305 -5.25 11.99 13.29
N ALA A 306 -3.97 12.37 13.44
CA ALA A 306 -3.01 11.64 14.27
C ALA A 306 -3.43 11.59 15.75
N ILE A 307 -3.93 12.71 16.29
CA ILE A 307 -4.47 12.77 17.66
C ILE A 307 -5.71 11.88 17.78
N GLY A 308 -6.62 11.94 16.81
CA GLY A 308 -7.83 11.11 16.75
C GLY A 308 -7.50 9.62 16.69
N MET A 309 -6.56 9.21 15.83
CA MET A 309 -6.07 7.84 15.74
C MET A 309 -5.48 7.37 17.07
N ARG A 310 -4.66 8.20 17.73
CA ARG A 310 -4.10 7.85 19.05
C ARG A 310 -5.20 7.59 20.09
N GLU A 311 -6.29 8.35 20.05
CA GLU A 311 -7.43 8.16 20.95
C GLU A 311 -8.26 6.92 20.59
N MET A 312 -8.41 6.60 19.31
CA MET A 312 -9.09 5.38 18.84
C MET A 312 -8.30 4.11 19.21
N ILE A 313 -6.98 4.13 19.13
CA ILE A 313 -6.12 3.00 19.54
C ILE A 313 -6.32 2.67 21.02
N LYS A 314 -6.44 3.68 21.90
CA LYS A 314 -6.74 3.45 23.32
C LYS A 314 -8.08 2.75 23.56
N ARG A 315 -8.99 2.80 22.58
CA ARG A 315 -10.31 2.15 22.61
C ARG A 315 -10.32 0.85 21.79
N ASN A 316 -9.15 0.29 21.48
CA ASN A 316 -8.97 -0.93 20.69
C ASN A 316 -9.51 -0.82 19.25
N ALA A 317 -9.58 0.39 18.69
CA ALA A 317 -9.92 0.62 17.29
C ALA A 317 -8.66 1.02 16.52
N LEU A 318 -8.23 0.15 15.60
CA LEU A 318 -7.08 0.37 14.74
C LEU A 318 -7.56 0.92 13.40
N ILE A 319 -7.22 2.18 13.10
CA ILE A 319 -7.51 2.79 11.80
C ILE A 319 -6.38 2.41 10.84
N ARG A 320 -6.76 1.90 9.68
CA ARG A 320 -5.87 1.58 8.56
C ARG A 320 -5.97 2.66 7.50
#